data_AF-A0A817Y0X8-F1
#
_entry.id   AF-A0A817Y0X8-F1
#
_cell.length_a   1.000
_cell.length_b   1.000
_cell.length_c   1.000
_cell.angle_alpha   90.00
_cell.angle_beta   90.00
_cell.angle_gamma   90.00
#
_symmetry.space_group_name_H-M   'P 1'
#
loop_
_entity.id
_entity.type
_entity.pdbx_description
1 polymer ?
#
loop_
_entity_poly.entity_id
_entity_poly.type
_entity_poly.pdbx_seq_one_letter_code
_entity_poly.pdbx_strand_id
1 'polypeptide(L)'
;MRAVAIDYPNDTKTFNITDQYLFGSALMVCPVTTPMYYERNSKPIPDAPKTRLVYLPTGNQWYDFWTETVYDGGQTMTVDAPLDTMPLFVRAGSIIPMTQVMQYVNEVPSAAYEIRIYRGDDTNFTIYEDAGDKYDYEQGSFALIYLSWLETLGQLTIHERQGFFPELIAERQYNIIFISKQGRETKTVLYTGKEVQISATPNITS
;
A
#
# COMPACT_ATOMS: atom_id res chain seq x y z
N MET A 1 -8.45 -3.03 -9.87
CA MET A 1 -8.73 -1.59 -10.10
C MET A 1 -10.15 -1.32 -9.64
N ARG A 2 -10.37 -0.33 -8.78
CA ARG A 2 -11.68 0.00 -8.20
C ARG A 2 -11.95 1.48 -8.40
N ALA A 3 -13.15 1.84 -8.87
CA ALA A 3 -13.58 3.23 -8.90
C ALA A 3 -13.65 3.77 -7.46
N VAL A 4 -13.27 5.03 -7.24
CA VAL A 4 -13.21 5.62 -5.88
C VAL A 4 -14.57 5.56 -5.19
N ALA A 5 -15.66 5.77 -5.92
CA ALA A 5 -17.03 5.70 -5.42
C ALA A 5 -17.44 4.35 -4.83
N ILE A 6 -16.78 3.24 -5.21
CA ILE A 6 -17.07 1.90 -4.66
C ILE A 6 -16.70 1.84 -3.17
N ASP A 7 -15.56 2.43 -2.81
CA ASP A 7 -15.06 2.42 -1.43
C ASP A 7 -15.58 3.61 -0.61
N TYR A 8 -16.05 4.66 -1.27
CA TYR A 8 -16.57 5.88 -0.65
C TYR A 8 -17.99 6.22 -1.15
N PRO A 9 -18.99 5.34 -0.97
CA PRO A 9 -20.34 5.53 -1.51
C PRO A 9 -21.10 6.71 -0.88
N ASN A 10 -20.70 7.13 0.32
CA ASN A 10 -21.32 8.27 1.02
C ASN A 10 -20.69 9.62 0.62
N ASP A 11 -19.59 9.62 -0.13
CA ASP A 11 -18.91 10.82 -0.58
C ASP A 11 -19.26 11.09 -2.04
N THR A 12 -20.30 11.90 -2.27
CA THR A 12 -20.84 12.17 -3.61
C THR A 12 -19.83 12.84 -4.55
N LYS A 13 -18.77 13.47 -4.02
CA LYS A 13 -17.69 14.05 -4.85
C LYS A 13 -16.91 12.98 -5.60
N THR A 14 -16.93 11.74 -5.11
CA THR A 14 -16.20 10.63 -5.73
C THR A 14 -16.88 10.06 -6.98
N PHE A 15 -18.17 10.33 -7.19
CA PHE A 15 -18.97 9.69 -8.24
C PHE A 15 -18.56 10.11 -9.65
N ASN A 16 -18.05 11.33 -9.78
CA ASN A 16 -17.63 11.90 -11.06
C ASN A 16 -16.11 11.90 -11.24
N ILE A 17 -15.36 11.22 -10.37
CA ILE A 17 -13.92 11.08 -10.50
C ILE A 17 -13.62 10.04 -11.57
N THR A 18 -13.05 10.49 -12.68
CA THR A 18 -12.70 9.64 -13.83
C THR A 18 -11.20 9.46 -14.01
N ASP A 19 -10.39 10.16 -13.23
CA ASP A 19 -8.94 10.31 -13.41
C ASP A 19 -8.12 9.89 -12.18
N GLN A 20 -8.77 9.25 -11.20
CA GLN A 20 -8.17 8.64 -10.01
C GLN A 20 -8.91 7.32 -9.72
N TYR A 21 -8.19 6.34 -9.15
CA TYR A 21 -8.78 5.05 -8.80
C TYR A 21 -8.01 4.38 -7.67
N LEU A 22 -8.66 3.42 -7.01
CA LEU A 22 -8.03 2.58 -6.01
C LEU A 22 -7.43 1.30 -6.63
N PHE A 23 -6.18 1.04 -6.31
CA PHE A 23 -5.51 -0.23 -6.57
C PHE A 23 -5.47 -1.05 -5.28
N GLY A 24 -6.31 -2.10 -5.23
CA GLY A 24 -6.65 -2.76 -3.98
C GLY A 24 -7.46 -1.83 -3.08
N SER A 25 -7.37 -2.03 -1.77
CA SER A 25 -8.00 -1.18 -0.75
C SER A 25 -7.10 -0.04 -0.25
N ALA A 26 -5.80 -0.08 -0.55
CA ALA A 26 -4.79 0.76 0.08
C ALA A 26 -4.35 1.96 -0.78
N LEU A 27 -4.15 1.77 -2.08
CA LEU A 27 -3.45 2.74 -2.93
C LEU A 27 -4.42 3.56 -3.78
N MET A 28 -4.41 4.89 -3.64
CA MET A 28 -5.04 5.83 -4.56
C MET A 28 -4.06 6.26 -5.64
N VAL A 29 -4.32 5.80 -6.86
CA VAL A 29 -3.50 6.08 -8.04
C VAL A 29 -4.09 7.29 -8.76
N CYS A 30 -3.23 8.27 -9.07
CA CYS A 30 -3.62 9.50 -9.74
C CYS A 30 -2.78 9.73 -11.01
N PRO A 31 -3.10 9.06 -12.15
CA PRO A 31 -2.33 9.16 -13.40
C PRO A 31 -2.39 10.52 -14.09
N VAL A 32 -1.25 11.10 -14.45
CA VAL A 32 -1.20 12.35 -15.22
C VAL A 32 -1.67 12.10 -16.64
N THR A 33 -2.82 12.66 -17.01
CA THR A 33 -3.48 12.45 -18.32
C THR A 33 -3.36 13.63 -19.28
N THR A 34 -2.89 14.79 -18.78
CA THR A 34 -2.68 16.00 -19.58
C THR A 34 -1.18 16.21 -19.84
N PRO A 35 -0.74 16.48 -21.09
CA PRO A 35 0.65 16.77 -21.37
C PRO A 35 1.14 18.02 -20.62
N MET A 36 2.25 17.89 -19.89
CA MET A 36 2.84 19.00 -19.11
C MET A 36 4.23 19.42 -19.57
N TYR A 37 4.97 18.54 -20.27
CA TYR A 37 6.35 18.81 -20.69
C TYR A 37 6.48 19.04 -22.19
N TYR A 38 5.81 18.19 -22.98
CA TYR A 38 5.81 18.25 -24.45
C TYR A 38 4.40 18.00 -24.96
N GLU A 39 3.99 18.74 -25.98
CA GLU A 39 2.79 18.44 -26.76
C GLU A 39 3.14 17.61 -28.02
N ARG A 40 2.16 17.45 -28.91
CA ARG A 40 2.32 16.72 -30.17
C ARG A 40 3.54 17.24 -30.95
N ASN A 41 4.26 16.34 -31.62
CA ASN A 41 5.48 16.62 -32.39
C ASN A 41 6.65 17.13 -31.53
N SER A 42 6.75 16.69 -30.26
CA SER A 42 7.84 17.00 -29.35
C SER A 42 8.03 18.51 -29.10
N LYS A 43 6.95 19.29 -29.18
CA LYS A 43 7.01 20.72 -28.91
C LYS A 43 6.99 20.98 -27.39
N PRO A 44 8.01 21.63 -26.80
CA PRO A 44 8.06 21.88 -25.37
C PRO A 44 6.93 22.80 -24.88
N ILE A 45 6.47 22.58 -23.64
CA ILE A 45 5.48 23.41 -22.95
C ILE A 45 6.12 23.99 -21.66
N PRO A 46 6.94 25.05 -21.76
CA PRO A 46 7.72 25.55 -20.63
C PRO A 46 6.83 26.06 -19.49
N ASP A 47 5.73 26.75 -19.83
CA ASP A 47 4.86 27.42 -18.85
C ASP A 47 3.76 26.53 -18.28
N ALA A 48 3.67 25.25 -18.70
CA ALA A 48 2.66 24.35 -18.15
C ALA A 48 2.99 23.98 -16.68
N PRO A 49 2.00 24.00 -15.78
CA PRO A 49 2.20 23.52 -14.42
C PRO A 49 2.58 22.04 -14.43
N LYS A 50 3.55 21.66 -13.60
CA LYS A 50 3.97 20.26 -13.41
C LYS A 50 3.23 19.65 -12.21
N THR A 51 1.92 19.91 -12.17
CA THR A 51 1.05 19.59 -11.05
C THR A 51 -0.31 19.16 -11.58
N ARG A 52 -1.05 18.40 -10.77
CA ARG A 52 -2.45 18.06 -11.05
C ARG A 52 -3.33 18.25 -9.83
N LEU A 53 -4.64 18.35 -10.06
CA LEU A 53 -5.61 18.24 -8.99
C LEU A 53 -5.78 16.76 -8.59
N VAL A 54 -5.85 16.52 -7.29
CA VAL A 54 -6.14 15.22 -6.67
C VAL A 54 -7.21 15.44 -5.62
N TYR A 55 -8.23 14.58 -5.59
CA TYR A 55 -9.25 14.61 -4.56
C TYR A 55 -9.03 13.45 -3.60
N LEU A 56 -8.79 13.76 -2.33
CA LEU A 56 -8.73 12.77 -1.28
C LEU A 56 -10.12 12.63 -0.65
N PRO A 57 -10.75 11.44 -0.71
CA PRO A 57 -12.08 11.22 -0.12
C PRO A 57 -12.13 11.50 1.37
N THR A 58 -13.30 11.90 1.86
CA THR A 58 -13.59 12.06 3.30
C THR A 58 -13.47 10.73 4.07
N GLY A 59 -13.30 10.81 5.39
CA GLY A 59 -13.34 9.64 6.28
C GLY A 59 -12.00 8.99 6.58
N ASN A 60 -10.94 9.29 5.82
CA ASN A 60 -9.60 8.76 6.06
C ASN A 60 -8.52 9.84 5.90
N GLN A 61 -7.40 9.63 6.61
CA GLN A 61 -6.14 10.29 6.29
C GLN A 61 -5.43 9.53 5.17
N TRP A 62 -4.54 10.24 4.48
CA TRP A 62 -3.80 9.72 3.34
C TRP A 62 -2.34 10.09 3.46
N TYR A 63 -1.46 9.14 3.20
CA TYR A 63 -0.02 9.33 3.11
C TYR A 63 0.35 9.52 1.65
N ASP A 64 1.14 10.52 1.31
CA ASP A 64 1.87 10.50 0.04
C ASP A 64 2.85 9.32 0.06
N PHE A 65 2.81 8.45 -0.94
CA PHE A 65 3.60 7.22 -0.96
C PHE A 65 5.11 7.48 -0.99
N TRP A 66 5.53 8.60 -1.59
CA TRP A 66 6.92 8.94 -1.84
C TRP A 66 7.54 9.69 -0.66
N THR A 67 6.80 10.65 -0.11
CA THR A 67 7.29 11.56 0.95
C THR A 67 6.81 11.20 2.34
N GLU A 68 5.78 10.35 2.44
CA GLU A 68 5.10 9.97 3.68
C GLU A 68 4.43 11.13 4.41
N THR A 69 4.27 12.27 3.74
CA THR A 69 3.48 13.41 4.22
C THR A 69 2.03 12.98 4.37
N VAL A 70 1.41 13.34 5.50
CA VAL A 70 0.01 12.99 5.79
C VAL A 70 -0.92 14.14 5.48
N TYR A 71 -2.01 13.82 4.78
CA TYR A 71 -3.07 14.73 4.41
C TYR A 71 -4.40 14.23 4.97
N ASP A 72 -5.24 15.15 5.43
CA ASP A 72 -6.61 14.83 5.78
C ASP A 72 -7.46 14.58 4.52
N GLY A 73 -8.45 13.72 4.62
CA GLY A 73 -9.43 13.50 3.55
C GLY A 73 -10.41 14.68 3.38
N GLY A 74 -11.23 14.61 2.35
CA GLY A 74 -12.30 15.56 2.06
C GLY A 74 -11.88 16.81 1.29
N GLN A 75 -10.64 16.86 0.82
CA GLN A 75 -10.06 18.02 0.14
C GLN A 75 -9.59 17.71 -1.28
N THR A 76 -9.60 18.74 -2.12
CA THR A 76 -8.91 18.71 -3.42
C THR A 76 -7.62 19.48 -3.26
N MET A 77 -6.50 18.88 -3.67
CA MET A 77 -5.17 19.45 -3.55
C MET A 77 -4.53 19.57 -4.93
N THR A 78 -3.68 20.59 -5.10
CA THR A 78 -2.74 20.66 -6.21
C THR A 78 -1.48 19.93 -5.78
N VAL A 79 -1.14 18.85 -6.49
CA VAL A 79 -0.03 17.96 -6.14
C VAL A 79 1.01 17.99 -7.25
N ASP A 80 2.28 18.01 -6.86
CA ASP A 80 3.42 17.92 -7.78
C ASP A 80 3.40 16.59 -8.54
N ALA A 81 3.63 16.68 -9.84
CA ALA A 81 3.64 15.53 -10.75
C ALA A 81 4.81 15.67 -11.74
N PRO A 82 6.07 15.63 -11.24
CA PRO A 82 7.24 15.68 -12.10
C PRO A 82 7.30 14.44 -13.00
N LEU A 83 8.10 14.50 -14.07
CA LEU A 83 8.12 13.47 -15.11
C LEU A 83 8.45 12.05 -14.60
N ASP A 84 9.23 11.95 -13.53
CA ASP A 84 9.68 10.69 -12.93
C ASP A 84 8.76 10.16 -11.81
N THR A 85 7.75 10.93 -11.41
CA THR A 85 6.92 10.62 -10.25
C THR A 85 5.45 10.87 -10.54
N MET A 86 4.65 9.80 -10.45
CA MET A 86 3.19 9.89 -10.51
C MET A 86 2.64 10.05 -9.09
N PRO A 87 1.67 10.98 -8.86
CA PRO A 87 1.04 11.09 -7.55
C PRO A 87 0.35 9.79 -7.15
N LEU A 88 0.72 9.30 -5.97
CA LEU A 88 0.29 8.03 -5.40
C LEU A 88 0.10 8.21 -3.90
N PHE A 89 -1.07 7.88 -3.39
CA PHE A 89 -1.39 8.04 -1.97
C PHE A 89 -1.78 6.71 -1.35
N VAL A 90 -1.44 6.52 -0.09
CA VAL A 90 -1.79 5.34 0.71
C VAL A 90 -2.81 5.74 1.76
N ARG A 91 -3.92 5.02 1.83
CA ARG A 91 -4.92 5.20 2.88
C ARG A 91 -4.29 4.88 4.24
N ALA A 92 -4.45 5.76 5.23
CA ALA A 92 -4.12 5.46 6.62
C ALA A 92 -4.87 4.21 7.10
N GLY A 93 -4.23 3.37 7.90
CA GLY A 93 -4.74 2.03 8.23
C GLY A 93 -4.57 1.06 7.08
N SER A 94 -3.40 1.05 6.42
CA SER A 94 -3.09 0.06 5.37
C SER A 94 -1.84 -0.73 5.70
N ILE A 95 -1.89 -2.04 5.42
CA ILE A 95 -0.71 -2.91 5.39
C ILE A 95 -0.38 -3.21 3.93
N ILE A 96 0.85 -2.94 3.51
CA ILE A 96 1.35 -3.20 2.16
C ILE A 96 2.57 -4.11 2.25
N PRO A 97 2.43 -5.41 1.94
CA PRO A 97 3.55 -6.30 1.72
C PRO A 97 4.27 -5.95 0.41
N MET A 98 5.58 -5.82 0.49
CA MET A 98 6.47 -5.59 -0.63
C MET A 98 7.62 -6.59 -0.57
N THR A 99 8.39 -6.67 -1.65
CA THR A 99 9.62 -7.47 -1.71
C THR A 99 10.71 -6.66 -2.39
N GLN A 100 11.94 -7.18 -2.37
CA GLN A 100 13.06 -6.56 -3.06
C GLN A 100 12.82 -6.47 -4.58
N VAL A 101 13.57 -5.59 -5.24
CA VAL A 101 13.55 -5.49 -6.71
C VAL A 101 13.98 -6.83 -7.31
N MET A 102 13.18 -7.32 -8.26
CA MET A 102 13.42 -8.53 -9.05
C MET A 102 13.08 -8.26 -10.51
N GLN A 103 13.67 -9.02 -11.42
CA GLN A 103 13.44 -8.93 -12.86
C GLN A 103 12.19 -9.68 -13.30
N TYR A 104 11.79 -10.70 -12.56
CA TYR A 104 10.59 -11.50 -12.81
C TYR A 104 10.03 -12.06 -11.49
N VAL A 105 8.77 -12.51 -11.55
CA VAL A 105 8.09 -13.10 -10.39
C VAL A 105 8.84 -14.38 -9.97
N ASN A 106 9.07 -14.56 -8.67
CA ASN A 106 9.77 -15.70 -8.10
C ASN A 106 11.27 -15.83 -8.47
N GLU A 107 11.96 -14.76 -8.87
CA GLU A 107 13.43 -14.77 -9.08
C GLU A 107 14.19 -15.16 -7.80
N VAL A 108 13.77 -14.60 -6.65
CA VAL A 108 14.32 -14.97 -5.34
C VAL A 108 13.15 -15.35 -4.43
N PRO A 109 12.68 -16.61 -4.46
CA PRO A 109 11.50 -17.05 -3.72
C PRO A 109 11.62 -16.81 -2.21
N SER A 110 12.83 -16.88 -1.65
CA SER A 110 13.11 -16.68 -0.22
C SER A 110 13.35 -15.22 0.19
N ALA A 111 13.20 -14.26 -0.73
CA ALA A 111 13.46 -12.85 -0.44
C ALA A 111 12.67 -12.36 0.78
N ALA A 112 13.29 -11.47 1.54
CA ALA A 112 12.63 -10.86 2.68
C ALA A 112 11.41 -10.04 2.24
N TYR A 113 10.34 -10.09 3.03
CA TYR A 113 9.21 -9.21 2.84
C TYR A 113 9.42 -7.90 3.58
N GLU A 114 9.13 -6.80 2.91
CA GLU A 114 8.99 -5.49 3.54
C GLU A 114 7.51 -5.24 3.80
N ILE A 115 7.10 -5.29 5.07
CA ILE A 115 5.70 -5.10 5.47
C ILE A 115 5.56 -3.65 5.94
N ARG A 116 5.02 -2.79 5.08
CA ARG A 116 4.74 -1.39 5.44
C ARG A 116 3.39 -1.27 6.11
N ILE A 117 3.34 -0.62 7.27
CA ILE A 117 2.12 -0.31 8.00
C ILE A 117 1.98 1.21 8.04
N TYR A 118 1.05 1.72 7.24
CA TYR A 118 0.68 3.14 7.24
C TYR A 118 -0.34 3.35 8.35
N ARG A 119 0.12 3.91 9.46
CA ARG A 119 -0.64 4.02 10.71
C ARG A 119 -1.81 5.00 10.61
N GLY A 120 -2.69 4.98 11.61
CA GLY A 120 -3.79 5.92 11.76
C GLY A 120 -5.18 5.28 11.88
N ASP A 121 -5.29 3.96 11.69
CA ASP A 121 -6.48 3.17 11.97
C ASP A 121 -6.11 1.69 12.15
N ASP A 122 -7.00 0.92 12.78
CA ASP A 122 -6.89 -0.53 12.83
C ASP A 122 -7.01 -1.10 11.42
N THR A 123 -6.25 -2.15 11.13
CA THR A 123 -6.24 -2.72 9.78
C THR A 123 -5.81 -4.17 9.75
N ASN A 124 -6.06 -4.82 8.63
CA ASN A 124 -5.64 -6.19 8.40
C ASN A 124 -5.35 -6.44 6.92
N PHE A 125 -4.55 -7.47 6.67
CA PHE A 125 -4.21 -7.92 5.33
C PHE A 125 -3.88 -9.41 5.37
N THR A 126 -4.28 -10.15 4.35
CA THR A 126 -3.90 -11.56 4.20
C THR A 126 -2.91 -11.69 3.06
N ILE A 127 -1.69 -12.11 3.37
CA ILE A 127 -0.73 -12.54 2.35
C ILE A 127 -1.21 -13.90 1.82
N TYR A 128 -1.34 -14.00 0.50
CA TYR A 128 -1.64 -15.23 -0.21
C TYR A 128 -0.39 -15.66 -0.97
N GLU A 129 0.01 -16.93 -0.82
CA GLU A 129 1.11 -17.54 -1.57
C GLU A 129 0.66 -18.90 -2.14
N ASP A 130 1.00 -19.19 -3.39
CA ASP A 130 0.88 -20.50 -4.02
C ASP A 130 2.04 -20.73 -5.00
N ALA A 131 2.00 -21.79 -5.80
CA ALA A 131 3.03 -22.08 -6.79
C ALA A 131 3.10 -21.04 -7.94
N GLY A 132 2.02 -20.30 -8.19
CA GLY A 132 1.93 -19.24 -9.20
C GLY A 132 1.74 -19.70 -10.65
N ASP A 133 1.96 -20.98 -10.96
CA ASP A 133 1.98 -21.51 -12.34
C ASP A 133 1.11 -22.76 -12.57
N LYS A 134 0.36 -23.20 -11.54
CA LYS A 134 -0.48 -24.41 -11.55
C LYS A 134 -1.89 -24.13 -11.00
N TYR A 135 -2.79 -25.09 -11.20
CA TYR A 135 -4.17 -25.05 -10.69
C TYR A 135 -4.35 -25.73 -9.33
N ASP A 136 -3.26 -26.14 -8.66
CA ASP A 136 -3.33 -26.88 -7.40
C ASP A 136 -3.99 -26.04 -6.27
N TYR A 137 -4.03 -24.71 -6.41
CA TYR A 137 -4.76 -23.83 -5.49
C TYR A 137 -6.26 -24.15 -5.42
N GLU A 138 -6.86 -24.65 -6.51
CA GLU A 138 -8.27 -25.09 -6.54
C GLU A 138 -8.52 -26.30 -5.63
N GLN A 139 -7.45 -27.04 -5.30
CA GLN A 139 -7.46 -28.22 -4.42
C GLN A 139 -6.91 -27.90 -3.02
N GLY A 140 -6.67 -26.62 -2.71
CA GLY A 140 -6.18 -26.17 -1.40
C GLY A 140 -4.66 -26.05 -1.28
N SER A 141 -3.91 -26.16 -2.38
CA SER A 141 -2.45 -26.01 -2.39
C SER A 141 -2.04 -24.53 -2.44
N PHE A 142 -2.23 -23.83 -1.32
CA PHE A 142 -1.82 -22.45 -1.10
C PHE A 142 -1.57 -22.22 0.40
N ALA A 143 -0.93 -21.10 0.73
CA ALA A 143 -0.74 -20.64 2.10
C ALA A 143 -1.33 -19.23 2.30
N LEU A 144 -1.93 -19.02 3.46
CA LEU A 144 -2.46 -17.74 3.93
C LEU A 144 -1.73 -17.32 5.19
N ILE A 145 -1.33 -16.06 5.25
CA ILE A 145 -0.72 -15.45 6.43
C ILE A 145 -1.51 -14.18 6.75
N TYR A 146 -2.33 -14.26 7.79
CA TYR A 146 -3.13 -13.14 8.24
C TYR A 146 -2.29 -12.17 9.08
N LEU A 147 -2.39 -10.89 8.75
CA LEU A 147 -1.74 -9.78 9.45
C LEU A 147 -2.83 -8.90 10.03
N SER A 148 -2.74 -8.55 11.32
CA SER A 148 -3.64 -7.59 11.95
C SER A 148 -2.87 -6.54 12.73
N TRP A 149 -3.20 -5.28 12.50
CA TRP A 149 -2.67 -4.13 13.20
C TRP A 149 -3.76 -3.50 14.05
N LEU A 150 -3.44 -3.30 15.34
CA LEU A 150 -4.27 -2.54 16.28
C LEU A 150 -3.55 -1.25 16.62
N GLU A 151 -4.06 -0.13 16.12
CA GLU A 151 -3.45 1.20 16.22
C GLU A 151 -3.37 1.66 17.67
N THR A 152 -4.43 1.45 18.45
CA THR A 152 -4.50 1.89 19.85
C THR A 152 -3.47 1.20 20.73
N LEU A 153 -3.11 -0.05 20.41
CA LEU A 153 -2.10 -0.82 21.12
C LEU A 153 -0.70 -0.65 20.53
N GLY A 154 -0.60 -0.08 19.32
CA GLY A 154 0.63 -0.08 18.56
C GLY A 154 1.15 -1.50 18.30
N GLN A 155 0.26 -2.46 18.02
CA GLN A 155 0.62 -3.87 17.92
C GLN A 155 0.26 -4.47 16.57
N LEU A 156 1.26 -5.06 15.91
CA LEU A 156 1.10 -5.96 14.78
C LEU A 156 1.09 -7.40 15.29
N THR A 157 0.11 -8.19 14.86
CA THR A 157 0.14 -9.64 14.97
C THR A 157 0.28 -10.24 13.59
N ILE A 158 1.33 -11.03 13.40
CA ILE A 158 1.51 -11.92 12.25
C ILE A 158 1.02 -13.29 12.72
N HIS A 159 -0.14 -13.72 12.23
CA HIS A 159 -0.82 -14.92 12.73
C HIS A 159 -0.13 -16.21 12.26
N GLU A 160 -0.55 -17.34 12.83
CA GLU A 160 -0.11 -18.66 12.35
C GLU A 160 -0.49 -18.88 10.88
N ARG A 161 0.44 -19.42 10.10
CA ARG A 161 0.25 -19.69 8.68
C ARG A 161 -0.77 -20.81 8.50
N GLN A 162 -1.74 -20.60 7.62
CA GLN A 162 -2.73 -21.59 7.26
C GLN A 162 -2.44 -22.13 5.86
N GLY A 163 -2.57 -23.44 5.67
CA GLY A 163 -2.30 -24.08 4.37
C GLY A 163 -0.81 -24.32 4.11
N PHE A 164 -0.55 -24.90 2.94
CA PHE A 164 0.76 -25.35 2.49
C PHE A 164 0.75 -25.55 0.98
N PHE A 165 1.91 -25.39 0.35
CA PHE A 165 2.20 -25.86 -1.01
C PHE A 165 3.67 -26.30 -1.09
N PRO A 166 4.07 -27.17 -2.03
CA PRO A 166 5.38 -27.82 -2.03
C PRO A 166 6.59 -26.87 -2.03
N GLU A 167 6.49 -25.74 -2.73
CA GLU A 167 7.55 -24.74 -2.89
C GLU A 167 7.54 -23.66 -1.78
N LEU A 168 6.66 -23.80 -0.78
CA LEU A 168 6.50 -22.83 0.29
C LEU A 168 7.81 -22.64 1.08
N ILE A 169 8.19 -21.38 1.26
CA ILE A 169 9.31 -21.00 2.11
C ILE A 169 8.90 -21.09 3.58
N ALA A 170 9.43 -22.10 4.28
CA ALA A 170 9.05 -22.39 5.66
C ALA A 170 9.37 -21.23 6.62
N GLU A 171 10.55 -20.61 6.44
CA GLU A 171 11.04 -19.49 7.24
C GLU A 171 11.41 -18.31 6.34
N ARG A 172 10.86 -17.12 6.61
CA ARG A 172 11.10 -15.91 5.81
C ARG A 172 11.36 -14.72 6.72
N GLN A 173 12.35 -13.91 6.38
CA GLN A 173 12.60 -12.65 7.08
C GLN A 173 11.57 -11.60 6.69
N TYR A 174 10.93 -10.98 7.68
CA TYR A 174 10.03 -9.83 7.49
C TYR A 174 10.69 -8.58 8.09
N ASN A 175 10.82 -7.55 7.28
CA ASN A 175 11.21 -6.20 7.67
C ASN A 175 9.93 -5.37 7.81
N ILE A 176 9.51 -5.13 9.05
CA ILE A 176 8.31 -4.37 9.36
C ILE A 176 8.67 -2.90 9.44
N ILE A 177 7.97 -2.06 8.66
CA ILE A 177 8.16 -0.61 8.65
C ILE A 177 6.84 0.04 9.09
N PHE A 178 6.82 0.58 10.29
CA PHE A 178 5.72 1.39 10.81
C PHE A 178 5.92 2.84 10.36
N ILE A 179 4.96 3.38 9.63
CA ILE A 179 5.01 4.73 9.05
C ILE A 179 3.95 5.58 9.73
N SER A 180 4.35 6.65 10.42
CA SER A 180 3.46 7.62 11.05
C SER A 180 3.88 9.06 10.78
N LYS A 181 3.09 10.02 11.28
CA LYS A 181 3.42 11.46 11.24
C LYS A 181 4.74 11.79 11.97
N GLN A 182 5.17 10.92 12.88
CA GLN A 182 6.41 11.09 13.66
C GLN A 182 7.64 10.47 12.96
N GLY A 183 7.44 9.78 11.83
CA GLY A 183 8.50 9.15 11.05
C GLY A 183 8.36 7.63 10.97
N ARG A 184 9.46 6.97 10.61
CA ARG A 184 9.54 5.52 10.46
C ARG A 184 10.11 4.84 11.71
N GLU A 185 9.50 3.73 12.10
CA GLU A 185 10.08 2.75 13.02
C GLU A 185 10.20 1.41 12.29
N THR A 186 11.37 0.77 12.38
CA THR A 186 11.62 -0.51 11.71
C THR A 186 11.88 -1.63 12.72
N LYS A 187 11.32 -2.81 12.46
CA LYS A 187 11.62 -4.06 13.16
C LYS A 187 11.94 -5.15 12.15
N THR A 188 12.71 -6.15 12.55
CA THR A 188 12.95 -7.34 11.74
C THR A 188 12.59 -8.58 12.55
N VAL A 189 11.91 -9.52 11.92
CA VAL A 189 11.56 -10.82 12.51
C VAL A 189 11.84 -11.93 11.50
N LEU A 190 12.28 -13.08 11.99
CA LEU A 190 12.28 -14.32 11.20
C LEU A 190 10.95 -15.03 11.46
N TYR A 191 10.04 -15.00 10.48
CA TYR A 191 8.75 -15.66 10.58
C TYR A 191 8.89 -17.14 10.19
N THR A 192 8.48 -18.04 11.07
CA THR A 192 8.63 -19.51 10.90
C THR A 192 7.30 -20.22 10.60
N GLY A 193 6.22 -19.46 10.38
CA GLY A 193 4.86 -19.98 10.26
C GLY A 193 4.05 -19.95 11.56
N LYS A 194 4.68 -19.66 12.70
CA LYS A 194 3.99 -19.50 14.00
C LYS A 194 3.65 -18.05 14.27
N GLU A 195 2.59 -17.83 15.03
CA GLU A 195 2.19 -16.47 15.43
C GLU A 195 3.33 -15.71 16.11
N VAL A 196 3.48 -14.43 15.75
CA VAL A 196 4.37 -13.49 16.41
C VAL A 196 3.71 -12.13 16.54
N GLN A 197 3.88 -11.51 17.71
CA GLN A 197 3.41 -10.16 18.00
C GLN A 197 4.59 -9.18 18.04
N ILE A 198 4.39 -8.02 17.45
CA ILE A 198 5.42 -7.00 17.28
C ILE A 198 4.82 -5.66 17.69
N SER A 199 5.40 -5.04 18.72
CA SER A 199 5.00 -3.71 19.18
C SER A 199 5.79 -2.62 18.46
N ALA A 200 5.11 -1.53 18.13
CA ALA A 200 5.68 -0.25 17.75
C ALA A 200 5.41 0.78 18.85
N THR A 201 6.10 1.91 18.77
CA THR A 201 5.90 3.04 19.68
C THR A 201 4.45 3.54 19.58
N PRO A 202 3.69 3.63 20.68
CA PRO A 202 2.32 4.17 20.64
C PRO A 202 2.31 5.61 20.11
N ASN A 203 1.25 5.99 19.40
CA ASN A 203 1.04 7.41 19.11
C ASN A 203 0.68 8.07 20.44
N ILE A 204 1.59 8.89 20.99
CA ILE A 204 1.26 9.72 22.15
C ILE A 204 0.29 10.78 21.63
N THR A 205 -1.00 10.59 21.87
CA THR A 205 -2.01 11.64 21.67
C THR A 205 -1.72 12.76 22.67
N SER A 206 -1.14 13.86 22.17
CA SER A 206 -1.15 15.17 22.83
C SER A 206 -2.51 15.84 22.69
#